data_AF-A0A365YTJ2-F1
#
_entry.id   AF-A0A365YTJ2-F1
#
_cell.length_a   1.000
_cell.length_b   1.000
_cell.length_c   1.000
_cell.angle_alpha   90.00
_cell.angle_beta   90.00
_cell.angle_gamma   90.00
#
_symmetry.space_group_name_H-M   'P 1'
#
loop_
_entity.id
_entity.type
_entity.pdbx_description
1 polymer ?
#
loop_
_entity_poly.entity_id
_entity_poly.type
_entity_poly.pdbx_seq_one_letter_code
_entity_poly.pdbx_strand_id
1 'polypeptide(L)'
;MPSSRPASPPGLITVLEQRKRSLIRSSCLSFRQFRGMIRGRVKNRPRNSQYFTKRSLVKVFAKSFKERRLFEKRQHPKTFIIFYQRVISKQSPADQSDSKTDDFTVKTQTERIKGQTPPRLDQRMRGLTKGTFSMGTLRLARLPSLRSWLALLFIAAVYIGFDHLAFVIDKPLAKAFGLHTTARDEMELLPYALLMVVRFLMDLPVVAGVCAILNCPIAGFPLLGPRMGRLTVIGLAIGLTVMTGAILAIMATGSADVAVSAQSPLSALSYGSGWLVFDFVGATGEELFGRVAVLLVAERFVGRGGAAIVSGLMFSALHLGNPGASWIWLARLFFQGVLLAYAVYRTGSVWWSVGYHTGWNWASAPLFGAAGSGYLDQGHLLDFMPTGSSLITGGAVGPEGSIFAFVAMLCAFMLLVTTTSGHRLAARPVQEIS
;
A
#
# COMPACT_ATOMS: atom_id res chain seq x y z
N MET A 1 -20.26 -16.33 84.83
CA MET A 1 -19.28 -15.90 83.80
C MET A 1 -19.79 -16.34 82.44
N PRO A 2 -20.07 -15.43 81.49
CA PRO A 2 -20.52 -15.82 80.15
C PRO A 2 -19.33 -16.08 79.22
N SER A 3 -19.43 -17.14 78.43
CA SER A 3 -18.46 -17.57 77.43
C SER A 3 -18.49 -16.66 76.19
N SER A 4 -17.37 -16.02 75.87
CA SER A 4 -17.16 -15.26 74.62
C SER A 4 -16.94 -16.21 73.43
N ARG A 5 -17.84 -16.19 72.44
CA ARG A 5 -17.59 -16.74 71.10
C ARG A 5 -16.79 -15.73 70.27
N PRO A 6 -15.86 -16.15 69.39
CA PRO A 6 -15.19 -15.25 68.47
C PRO A 6 -16.13 -14.84 67.31
N ALA A 7 -16.08 -13.56 66.94
CA ALA A 7 -16.83 -13.00 65.82
C ALA A 7 -16.31 -13.57 64.48
N SER A 8 -17.23 -14.02 63.62
CA SER A 8 -16.96 -14.48 62.27
C SER A 8 -16.55 -13.31 61.36
N PRO A 9 -15.56 -13.45 60.47
CA PRO A 9 -15.20 -12.39 59.53
C PRO A 9 -16.30 -12.18 58.48
N PRO A 10 -16.48 -10.95 57.95
CA PRO A 10 -17.49 -10.67 56.94
C PRO A 10 -17.23 -11.50 55.67
N GLY A 11 -18.27 -12.15 55.16
CA GLY A 11 -18.20 -12.99 53.97
C GLY A 11 -17.66 -12.26 52.75
N LEU A 12 -16.91 -12.99 51.91
CA LEU A 12 -16.25 -12.51 50.69
C LEU A 12 -17.16 -11.69 49.75
N ILE A 13 -18.47 -11.96 49.79
CA ILE A 13 -19.50 -11.29 48.98
C ILE A 13 -19.65 -9.82 49.37
N THR A 14 -19.56 -9.50 50.66
CA THR A 14 -19.75 -8.13 51.17
C THR A 14 -18.57 -7.21 50.80
N VAL A 15 -17.36 -7.77 50.73
CA VAL A 15 -16.13 -7.05 50.33
C VAL A 15 -16.13 -6.75 48.83
N LEU A 16 -16.63 -7.69 48.00
CA LEU A 16 -16.75 -7.49 46.55
C LEU A 16 -17.83 -6.46 46.19
N GLU A 17 -18.96 -6.45 46.91
CA GLU A 17 -19.99 -5.43 46.72
C GLU A 17 -19.51 -4.02 47.12
N GLN A 18 -18.76 -3.90 48.22
CA GLN A 18 -18.16 -2.62 48.62
C GLN A 18 -17.12 -2.11 47.60
N ARG A 19 -16.29 -2.99 47.04
CA ARG A 19 -15.34 -2.61 45.97
C ARG A 19 -16.05 -2.17 44.70
N LYS A 20 -17.14 -2.84 44.30
CA LYS A 20 -17.94 -2.46 43.12
C LYS A 20 -18.60 -1.09 43.29
N ARG A 21 -19.16 -0.80 44.48
CA ARG A 21 -19.77 0.51 44.79
C ARG A 21 -18.74 1.65 44.87
N SER A 22 -17.53 1.35 45.35
CA SER A 22 -16.39 2.29 45.36
C SER A 22 -15.94 2.68 43.95
N LEU A 23 -15.77 1.69 43.05
CA LEU A 23 -15.37 1.92 41.66
C LEU A 23 -16.41 2.73 40.86
N ILE A 24 -17.70 2.48 41.09
CA ILE A 24 -18.78 3.24 40.46
C ILE A 24 -18.78 4.70 40.95
N ARG A 25 -18.57 4.95 42.25
CA ARG A 25 -18.48 6.31 42.80
C ARG A 25 -17.29 7.09 42.26
N SER A 26 -16.11 6.48 42.17
CA SER A 26 -14.91 7.13 41.61
C SER A 26 -15.05 7.46 40.12
N SER A 27 -15.73 6.60 39.35
CA SER A 27 -16.00 6.83 37.93
C SER A 27 -16.99 7.98 37.70
N CYS A 28 -18.04 8.08 38.52
CA CYS A 28 -19.00 9.18 38.45
C CYS A 28 -18.40 10.53 38.88
N LEU A 29 -17.47 10.55 39.84
CA LEU A 29 -16.75 11.75 40.28
C LEU A 29 -15.82 12.27 39.18
N SER A 30 -15.08 11.38 38.51
CA SER A 30 -14.21 11.72 37.38
C SER A 30 -14.99 12.30 36.19
N PHE A 31 -16.17 11.74 35.89
CA PHE A 31 -17.03 12.22 34.81
C PHE A 31 -17.65 13.60 35.10
N ARG A 32 -18.00 13.90 36.37
CA ARG A 32 -18.47 15.24 36.77
C ARG A 32 -17.35 16.29 36.69
N GLN A 33 -16.12 15.95 37.09
CA GLN A 33 -14.96 16.85 36.96
C GLN A 33 -14.62 17.13 35.49
N PHE A 34 -14.65 16.13 34.63
CA PHE A 34 -14.38 16.28 33.19
C PHE A 34 -15.44 17.16 32.50
N ARG A 35 -16.73 16.96 32.84
CA ARG A 35 -17.83 17.78 32.29
C ARG A 35 -17.78 19.23 32.78
N GLY A 36 -17.31 19.48 34.01
CA GLY A 36 -17.03 20.82 34.53
C GLY A 36 -15.90 21.54 33.78
N MET A 37 -14.84 20.80 33.42
CA MET A 37 -13.68 21.31 32.70
C MET A 37 -14.00 21.72 31.25
N ILE A 38 -14.86 20.95 30.57
CA ILE A 38 -15.33 21.29 29.21
C ILE A 38 -16.27 22.51 29.23
N ARG A 39 -17.15 22.64 30.23
CA ARG A 39 -18.03 23.82 30.35
C ARG A 39 -17.27 25.09 30.73
N GLY A 40 -16.16 25.00 31.46
CA GLY A 40 -15.30 26.15 31.81
C GLY A 40 -14.51 26.73 30.62
N ARG A 41 -14.19 25.93 29.60
CA ARG A 41 -13.40 26.38 28.43
C ARG A 41 -14.19 27.03 27.31
N VAL A 42 -15.52 26.97 27.34
CA VAL A 42 -16.37 27.53 26.27
C VAL A 42 -16.81 28.98 26.55
N LYS A 43 -16.53 29.53 27.75
CA LYS A 43 -17.09 30.84 28.15
C LYS A 43 -16.15 32.04 28.22
N ASN A 44 -14.85 31.94 27.90
CA ASN A 44 -13.95 33.10 27.88
C ASN A 44 -12.94 33.05 26.72
N ARG A 45 -13.18 33.83 25.66
CA ARG A 45 -12.13 34.30 24.73
C ARG A 45 -12.08 35.83 24.80
N PRO A 46 -10.93 36.47 25.10
CA PRO A 46 -10.79 37.89 24.88
C PRO A 46 -10.58 38.18 23.39
N ARG A 47 -11.27 39.19 22.88
CA ARG A 47 -10.95 39.92 21.64
C ARG A 47 -9.66 40.73 21.87
N ASN A 48 -8.90 40.89 20.79
CA ASN A 48 -7.70 41.74 20.62
C ASN A 48 -6.32 41.10 20.91
N SER A 49 -5.69 40.62 19.83
CA SER A 49 -4.28 40.88 19.53
C SER A 49 -4.03 40.61 18.04
N GLN A 50 -4.43 41.58 17.21
CA GLN A 50 -3.78 41.82 15.92
C GLN A 50 -2.64 42.81 16.18
N TYR A 51 -1.61 42.79 15.33
CA TYR A 51 -0.36 43.59 15.40
C TYR A 51 0.80 42.98 16.20
N PHE A 52 1.36 41.86 15.72
CA PHE A 52 2.82 41.69 15.63
C PHE A 52 3.20 40.42 14.85
N THR A 53 3.10 40.43 13.51
CA THR A 53 3.90 39.60 12.54
C THR A 53 3.32 39.71 11.11
N LYS A 54 3.44 40.87 10.46
CA LYS A 54 3.00 41.03 9.06
C LYS A 54 4.01 41.66 8.10
N ARG A 55 5.30 41.71 8.44
CA ARG A 55 6.34 42.27 7.54
C ARG A 55 7.29 41.24 6.92
N SER A 56 7.39 40.03 7.47
CA SER A 56 8.32 39.00 6.94
C SER A 56 7.68 37.99 5.99
N LEU A 57 6.35 37.81 6.03
CA LEU A 57 5.65 36.83 5.19
C LEU A 57 5.31 37.33 3.77
N VAL A 58 5.22 38.65 3.54
CA VAL A 58 4.87 39.19 2.21
C VAL A 58 6.04 39.09 1.22
N LYS A 59 7.30 39.12 1.69
CA LYS A 59 8.47 38.96 0.80
C LYS A 59 8.69 37.52 0.34
N VAL A 60 8.34 36.53 1.17
CA VAL A 60 8.51 35.10 0.83
C VAL A 60 7.49 34.64 -0.22
N PHE A 61 6.26 35.14 -0.16
CA PHE A 61 5.21 34.75 -1.12
C PHE A 61 5.25 35.53 -2.44
N ALA A 62 5.73 36.78 -2.46
CA ALA A 62 5.86 37.55 -3.70
C ALA A 62 6.92 36.96 -4.66
N LYS A 63 8.01 36.36 -4.13
CA LYS A 63 9.04 35.70 -4.94
C LYS A 63 8.53 34.39 -5.56
N SER A 64 7.77 33.60 -4.80
CA SER A 64 7.22 32.31 -5.25
C SER A 64 6.14 32.46 -6.33
N PHE A 65 5.34 33.53 -6.31
CA PHE A 65 4.33 33.79 -7.34
C PHE A 65 4.93 34.29 -8.66
N LYS A 66 6.03 35.06 -8.62
CA LYS A 66 6.72 35.54 -9.83
C LYS A 66 7.42 34.41 -10.58
N GLU A 67 7.95 33.42 -9.85
CA GLU A 67 8.54 32.21 -10.43
C GLU A 67 7.49 31.27 -11.04
N ARG A 68 6.34 31.06 -10.38
CA ARG A 68 5.25 30.23 -10.96
C ARG A 68 4.69 30.80 -12.28
N ARG A 69 4.56 32.13 -12.40
CA ARG A 69 4.06 32.77 -13.64
C ARG A 69 5.05 32.67 -14.81
N LEU A 70 6.34 32.45 -14.54
CA LEU A 70 7.38 32.21 -15.55
C LEU A 70 7.45 30.75 -16.02
N PHE A 71 6.92 29.81 -15.24
CA PHE A 71 6.87 28.38 -15.60
C PHE A 71 5.57 27.99 -16.31
N GLU A 72 4.44 28.65 -16.02
CA GLU A 72 3.16 28.38 -16.68
C GLU A 72 3.15 28.79 -18.17
N LYS A 73 3.97 29.77 -18.57
CA LYS A 73 4.15 30.13 -19.99
C LYS A 73 5.01 29.16 -20.81
N ARG A 74 5.60 28.12 -20.20
CA ARG A 74 6.54 27.19 -20.87
C ARG A 74 5.97 25.79 -21.17
N GLN A 75 4.64 25.61 -21.14
CA GLN A 75 4.00 24.31 -21.42
C GLN A 75 3.21 24.23 -22.73
N HIS A 76 3.39 25.16 -23.68
CA HIS A 76 2.80 25.02 -25.02
C HIS A 76 3.83 24.56 -26.07
N PRO A 77 3.63 23.42 -26.76
CA PRO A 77 4.59 22.86 -27.71
C PRO A 77 4.81 23.70 -28.99
N LYS A 78 4.03 24.76 -29.22
CA LYS A 78 4.22 25.68 -30.37
C LYS A 78 5.20 26.84 -30.10
N THR A 79 5.54 27.14 -28.85
CA THR A 79 6.44 28.26 -28.51
C THR A 79 7.92 27.85 -28.45
N PHE A 80 8.20 26.54 -28.30
CA PHE A 80 9.56 26.02 -28.15
C PHE A 80 10.36 26.02 -29.46
N ILE A 81 9.69 25.85 -30.61
CA ILE A 81 10.33 25.83 -31.93
C ILE A 81 10.78 27.23 -32.37
N ILE A 82 10.04 28.29 -32.01
CA ILE A 82 10.39 29.68 -32.37
C ILE A 82 11.59 30.20 -31.57
N PHE A 83 11.79 29.72 -30.33
CA PHE A 83 12.91 30.16 -29.50
C PHE A 83 14.24 29.52 -29.92
N TYR A 84 14.22 28.27 -30.39
CA TYR A 84 15.43 27.56 -30.83
C TYR A 84 16.02 28.15 -32.13
N GLN A 85 15.18 28.57 -33.08
CA GLN A 85 15.65 29.23 -34.31
C GLN A 85 16.18 30.66 -34.08
N ARG A 86 15.78 31.34 -33.00
CA ARG A 86 16.22 32.72 -32.70
C ARG A 86 17.51 32.79 -31.87
N VAL A 87 17.88 31.71 -31.19
CA VAL A 87 19.11 31.62 -30.38
C VAL A 87 20.32 31.23 -31.23
N ILE A 88 20.11 30.46 -32.31
CA ILE A 88 21.19 30.10 -33.25
C ILE A 88 21.57 31.28 -34.18
N SER A 89 20.69 32.28 -34.38
CA SER A 89 20.98 33.46 -35.22
C SER A 89 21.65 34.62 -34.47
N LYS A 90 22.10 34.44 -33.23
CA LYS A 90 22.70 35.52 -32.40
C LYS A 90 24.08 35.22 -31.82
N GLN A 91 24.79 34.24 -32.37
CA GLN A 91 26.22 34.05 -32.11
C GLN A 91 26.99 33.88 -33.42
N SER A 92 27.32 35.00 -34.05
CA SER A 92 28.52 35.13 -34.89
C SER A 92 28.91 36.61 -34.90
N PRO A 93 30.05 37.02 -34.31
CA PRO A 93 30.55 38.38 -34.45
C PRO A 93 31.10 38.56 -35.87
N ALA A 94 30.73 39.70 -36.46
CA ALA A 94 31.38 40.24 -37.64
C ALA A 94 32.86 40.50 -37.34
N ASP A 95 33.71 40.14 -38.30
CA ASP A 95 34.96 40.85 -38.56
C ASP A 95 34.91 41.27 -40.04
N GLN A 96 35.07 42.58 -40.28
CA GLN A 96 35.10 43.19 -41.61
C GLN A 96 36.56 43.34 -42.03
N SER A 97 36.91 42.80 -43.19
CA SER A 97 37.99 43.36 -44.01
C SER A 97 37.65 43.21 -45.49
N ASP A 98 37.90 44.32 -46.19
CA ASP A 98 37.61 44.56 -47.59
C ASP A 98 38.27 43.58 -48.56
N SER A 99 37.58 43.28 -49.66
CA SER A 99 37.95 43.71 -51.02
C SER A 99 37.58 42.71 -52.12
N LYS A 100 37.10 43.27 -53.25
CA LYS A 100 37.22 42.80 -54.64
C LYS A 100 36.30 41.64 -55.07
N THR A 101 35.24 41.97 -55.82
CA THR A 101 35.11 41.82 -57.30
C THR A 101 35.15 40.37 -57.74
N ASP A 102 34.01 39.83 -58.19
CA ASP A 102 33.81 39.66 -59.63
C ASP A 102 32.36 39.31 -59.99
N ASP A 103 31.97 39.96 -61.07
CA ASP A 103 30.75 39.88 -61.86
C ASP A 103 30.79 38.62 -62.73
N PHE A 104 29.71 37.83 -62.80
CA PHE A 104 29.26 37.27 -64.09
C PHE A 104 27.90 36.54 -64.04
N THR A 105 26.96 37.09 -64.83
CA THR A 105 25.90 36.45 -65.65
C THR A 105 24.73 35.66 -65.03
N VAL A 106 23.59 36.36 -64.96
CA VAL A 106 22.37 36.21 -65.81
C VAL A 106 21.96 34.80 -66.29
N LYS A 107 20.76 34.36 -65.88
CA LYS A 107 19.63 34.03 -66.78
C LYS A 107 18.28 33.74 -66.06
N THR A 108 17.36 34.71 -66.23
CA THR A 108 15.92 34.61 -66.59
C THR A 108 14.90 33.78 -65.79
N GLN A 109 13.90 34.52 -65.24
CA GLN A 109 12.42 34.39 -65.31
C GLN A 109 11.79 32.99 -65.23
N THR A 110 10.76 32.70 -64.41
CA THR A 110 9.33 33.10 -64.54
C THR A 110 8.61 32.51 -63.28
N GLU A 111 7.78 33.18 -62.47
CA GLU A 111 6.30 33.32 -62.55
C GLU A 111 5.83 34.02 -61.25
N ARG A 112 5.26 35.22 -61.31
CA ARG A 112 3.82 35.57 -61.19
C ARG A 112 3.03 34.95 -60.01
N ILE A 113 2.88 35.78 -58.97
CA ILE A 113 1.92 35.66 -57.87
C ILE A 113 0.51 36.04 -58.36
N LYS A 114 -0.52 35.23 -58.06
CA LYS A 114 -1.88 35.66 -57.64
C LYS A 114 -2.81 34.46 -57.39
N GLY A 115 -3.57 34.51 -56.30
CA GLY A 115 -4.84 33.76 -56.19
C GLY A 115 -5.10 33.09 -54.84
N GLN A 116 -5.62 33.85 -53.88
CA GLN A 116 -6.27 33.32 -52.68
C GLN A 116 -7.56 32.56 -53.04
N THR A 117 -7.79 31.40 -52.41
CA THR A 117 -9.11 30.72 -52.37
C THR A 117 -9.33 30.13 -50.96
N PRO A 118 -10.53 30.27 -50.34
CA PRO A 118 -10.77 29.78 -48.97
C PRO A 118 -11.16 28.29 -48.95
N PRO A 119 -10.86 27.53 -47.87
CA PRO A 119 -11.27 26.14 -47.78
C PRO A 119 -12.74 26.02 -47.40
N ARG A 120 -13.47 25.26 -48.23
CA ARG A 120 -14.87 24.89 -48.11
C ARG A 120 -15.15 24.08 -46.84
N LEU A 121 -16.22 24.46 -46.13
CA LEU A 121 -17.05 23.52 -45.37
C LEU A 121 -17.47 22.39 -46.32
N ASP A 122 -17.14 21.14 -46.00
CA ASP A 122 -18.06 19.99 -46.04
C ASP A 122 -17.27 18.67 -45.92
N GLN A 123 -16.98 18.24 -44.68
CA GLN A 123 -16.55 16.86 -44.43
C GLN A 123 -16.89 16.38 -43.02
N ARG A 124 -18.05 16.80 -42.49
CA ARG A 124 -18.53 16.37 -41.16
C ARG A 124 -19.73 15.44 -41.18
N MET A 125 -20.18 14.95 -42.35
CA MET A 125 -21.32 14.02 -42.47
C MET A 125 -21.08 12.88 -43.45
N ARG A 126 -19.93 12.18 -43.38
CA ARG A 126 -19.73 10.89 -44.04
C ARG A 126 -18.87 9.96 -43.17
N GLY A 127 -19.54 9.29 -42.24
CA GLY A 127 -18.96 8.24 -41.39
C GLY A 127 -19.98 7.35 -40.68
N LEU A 128 -21.28 7.56 -40.93
CA LEU A 128 -22.38 6.75 -40.41
C LEU A 128 -22.94 5.86 -41.52
N THR A 129 -22.14 4.91 -42.01
CA THR A 129 -22.60 3.70 -42.72
C THR A 129 -21.39 2.86 -43.09
N LYS A 130 -21.05 1.89 -42.23
CA LYS A 130 -20.44 0.57 -42.52
C LYS A 130 -19.99 -0.03 -41.20
N GLY A 131 -20.97 -0.50 -40.41
CA GLY A 131 -20.71 -1.44 -39.33
C GLY A 131 -20.47 -2.82 -39.94
N THR A 132 -19.31 -3.02 -40.58
CA THR A 132 -18.81 -4.36 -40.81
C THR A 132 -18.32 -4.87 -39.47
N PHE A 133 -19.09 -5.80 -38.90
CA PHE A 133 -18.70 -6.62 -37.77
C PHE A 133 -17.45 -7.39 -38.18
N SER A 134 -16.27 -6.82 -37.92
CA SER A 134 -15.02 -7.57 -38.01
C SER A 134 -15.08 -8.60 -36.90
N MET A 135 -15.37 -9.85 -37.26
CA MET A 135 -15.10 -10.99 -36.40
C MET A 135 -13.65 -10.86 -35.98
N GLY A 136 -13.44 -10.46 -34.72
CA GLY A 136 -12.13 -10.38 -34.13
C GLY A 136 -11.45 -11.71 -34.36
N THR A 137 -10.31 -11.68 -35.03
CA THR A 137 -9.37 -12.80 -35.01
C THR A 137 -9.18 -13.18 -33.55
N LEU A 138 -9.73 -14.35 -33.17
CA LEU A 138 -9.32 -15.06 -31.97
C LEU A 138 -7.80 -15.16 -32.08
N ARG A 139 -7.09 -14.27 -31.37
CA ARG A 139 -5.65 -14.40 -31.21
C ARG A 139 -5.48 -15.77 -30.55
N LEU A 140 -5.05 -16.76 -31.32
CA LEU A 140 -4.53 -18.01 -30.80
C LEU A 140 -3.65 -17.65 -29.59
N ALA A 141 -4.07 -18.10 -28.41
CA ALA A 141 -3.31 -17.85 -27.19
C ALA A 141 -1.89 -18.34 -27.47
N ARG A 142 -0.92 -17.41 -27.46
CA ARG A 142 0.47 -17.75 -27.71
C ARG A 142 0.86 -18.78 -26.65
N LEU A 143 1.30 -19.96 -27.08
CA LEU A 143 1.75 -20.97 -26.14
C LEU A 143 2.88 -20.41 -25.28
N PRO A 144 2.95 -20.76 -23.98
CA PRO A 144 4.02 -20.31 -23.11
C PRO A 144 5.39 -20.76 -23.64
N SER A 145 6.38 -19.87 -23.56
CA SER A 145 7.75 -20.17 -23.99
C SER A 145 8.42 -21.20 -23.07
N LEU A 146 9.49 -21.85 -23.54
CA LEU A 146 10.29 -22.78 -22.72
C LEU A 146 10.77 -22.12 -21.41
N ARG A 147 11.16 -20.84 -21.45
CA ARG A 147 11.53 -20.07 -20.25
C ARG A 147 10.39 -19.96 -19.25
N SER A 148 9.15 -19.81 -19.74
CA SER A 148 7.97 -19.75 -18.87
C SER A 148 7.74 -21.07 -18.15
N TRP A 149 7.90 -22.20 -18.86
CA TRP A 149 7.84 -23.53 -18.26
C TRP A 149 8.98 -23.78 -17.27
N LEU A 150 10.21 -23.40 -17.62
CA LEU A 150 11.37 -23.52 -16.71
C LEU A 150 11.18 -22.69 -15.43
N ALA A 151 10.62 -21.48 -15.54
CA ALA A 151 10.35 -20.64 -14.37
C ALA A 151 9.26 -21.26 -13.47
N LEU A 152 8.22 -21.84 -14.07
CA LEU A 152 7.18 -22.56 -13.33
C LEU A 152 7.74 -23.78 -12.61
N LEU A 153 8.53 -24.61 -13.30
CA LEU A 153 9.19 -25.77 -12.72
C LEU A 153 10.18 -25.38 -11.62
N PHE A 154 10.90 -24.27 -11.80
CA PHE A 154 11.80 -23.73 -10.80
C PHE A 154 11.05 -23.33 -9.51
N ILE A 155 9.95 -22.58 -9.61
CA ILE A 155 9.11 -22.25 -8.45
C ILE A 155 8.59 -23.53 -7.78
N ALA A 156 8.06 -24.48 -8.56
CA ALA A 156 7.54 -25.73 -8.03
C ALA A 156 8.62 -26.56 -7.31
N ALA A 157 9.81 -26.66 -7.89
CA ALA A 157 10.94 -27.38 -7.30
C ALA A 157 11.42 -26.75 -5.99
N VAL A 158 11.52 -25.42 -5.94
CA VAL A 158 11.90 -24.73 -4.70
C VAL A 158 10.80 -24.89 -3.65
N TYR A 159 9.53 -24.78 -4.01
CA TYR A 159 8.44 -24.89 -3.03
C TYR A 159 8.27 -26.31 -2.48
N ILE A 160 8.37 -27.34 -3.34
CA ILE A 160 8.41 -28.74 -2.89
C ILE A 160 9.62 -28.97 -2.00
N GLY A 161 10.81 -28.51 -2.41
CA GLY A 161 12.03 -28.61 -1.60
C GLY A 161 11.94 -27.84 -0.28
N PHE A 162 11.25 -26.70 -0.26
CA PHE A 162 11.05 -25.86 0.91
C PHE A 162 10.09 -26.48 1.91
N ASP A 163 8.95 -27.04 1.49
CA ASP A 163 8.05 -27.75 2.41
C ASP A 163 8.78 -28.90 3.13
N HIS A 164 9.68 -29.59 2.43
CA HIS A 164 10.56 -30.59 3.02
C HIS A 164 11.59 -29.97 3.98
N LEU A 165 12.22 -28.85 3.61
CA LEU A 165 13.22 -28.20 4.44
C LEU A 165 12.61 -27.53 5.68
N ALA A 166 11.51 -26.81 5.54
CA ALA A 166 10.72 -26.21 6.61
C ALA A 166 10.21 -27.30 7.57
N PHE A 167 9.67 -28.42 7.07
CA PHE A 167 9.29 -29.53 7.96
C PHE A 167 10.47 -30.08 8.77
N VAL A 168 11.67 -30.15 8.16
CA VAL A 168 12.90 -30.67 8.79
C VAL A 168 13.56 -29.64 9.71
N ILE A 169 13.44 -28.34 9.43
CA ILE A 169 14.05 -27.24 10.19
C ILE A 169 13.11 -26.73 11.28
N ASP A 170 11.86 -26.45 10.95
CA ASP A 170 10.91 -25.74 11.81
C ASP A 170 10.62 -26.54 13.08
N LYS A 171 10.50 -27.88 13.00
CA LYS A 171 10.27 -28.70 14.18
C LYS A 171 11.45 -28.67 15.17
N PRO A 172 12.71 -28.87 14.74
CA PRO A 172 13.87 -28.65 15.59
C PRO A 172 14.05 -27.21 16.06
N LEU A 173 13.83 -26.20 15.21
CA LEU A 173 13.99 -24.80 15.57
C LEU A 173 12.93 -24.38 16.61
N ALA A 174 11.67 -24.71 16.36
CA ALA A 174 10.57 -24.46 17.29
C ALA A 174 10.82 -25.16 18.62
N LYS A 175 11.36 -26.38 18.60
CA LYS A 175 11.74 -27.09 19.82
C LYS A 175 12.97 -26.48 20.53
N ALA A 176 13.98 -26.06 19.78
CA ALA A 176 15.24 -25.50 20.32
C ALA A 176 15.04 -24.10 20.91
N PHE A 177 14.15 -23.30 20.33
CA PHE A 177 13.79 -21.98 20.81
C PHE A 177 12.54 -21.97 21.71
N GLY A 178 11.97 -23.13 22.01
CA GLY A 178 10.77 -23.23 22.86
C GLY A 178 9.55 -22.51 22.26
N LEU A 179 9.47 -22.41 20.93
CA LEU A 179 8.34 -21.86 20.18
C LEU A 179 7.17 -22.86 20.25
N HIS A 180 6.63 -23.04 21.44
CA HIS A 180 5.32 -23.64 21.62
C HIS A 180 4.30 -22.52 21.39
N THR A 181 3.27 -22.78 20.57
CA THR A 181 2.07 -21.94 20.59
C THR A 181 1.60 -21.90 22.03
N THR A 182 1.72 -20.73 22.67
CA THR A 182 1.33 -20.53 24.05
C THR A 182 -0.18 -20.81 24.16
N ALA A 183 -0.65 -21.13 25.38
CA ALA A 183 -2.05 -21.49 25.65
C ALA A 183 -3.08 -20.38 25.35
N ARG A 184 -2.63 -19.26 24.79
CA ARG A 184 -3.36 -18.19 24.12
C ARG A 184 -2.57 -17.96 22.84
N ASP A 185 -3.19 -17.88 21.67
CA ASP A 185 -2.53 -17.72 20.37
C ASP A 185 -1.77 -16.37 20.22
N GLU A 186 -0.90 -16.04 21.18
CA GLU A 186 -0.09 -14.84 21.26
C GLU A 186 1.25 -15.10 20.56
N MET A 187 1.60 -14.23 19.62
CA MET A 187 2.83 -14.28 18.85
C MET A 187 3.89 -13.38 19.49
N GLU A 188 5.00 -13.97 19.90
CA GLU A 188 6.14 -13.22 20.42
C GLU A 188 6.92 -12.54 19.29
N LEU A 189 7.39 -11.32 19.54
CA LEU A 189 8.06 -10.50 18.53
C LEU A 189 9.37 -11.12 18.02
N LEU A 190 10.21 -11.66 18.91
CA LEU A 190 11.52 -12.19 18.51
C LEU A 190 11.42 -13.46 17.65
N PRO A 191 10.62 -14.48 18.02
CA PRO A 191 10.36 -15.62 17.14
C PRO A 191 9.77 -15.24 15.79
N TYR A 192 8.79 -14.33 15.79
CA TYR A 192 8.21 -13.82 14.55
C TYR A 192 9.25 -13.13 13.68
N ALA A 193 10.06 -12.26 14.27
CA ALA A 193 11.14 -11.55 13.60
C ALA A 193 12.12 -12.51 12.90
N LEU A 194 12.58 -13.54 13.62
CA LEU A 194 13.46 -14.55 13.08
C LEU A 194 12.81 -15.31 11.92
N LEU A 195 11.55 -15.70 12.07
CA LEU A 195 10.79 -16.38 11.02
C LEU A 195 10.63 -15.50 9.77
N MET A 196 10.28 -14.22 9.93
CA MET A 196 10.13 -13.29 8.81
C MET A 196 11.44 -13.04 8.08
N VAL A 197 12.56 -12.93 8.82
CA VAL A 197 13.89 -12.79 8.21
C VAL A 197 14.25 -14.06 7.43
N VAL A 198 14.05 -15.25 7.99
CA VAL A 198 14.33 -16.51 7.30
C VAL A 198 13.48 -16.64 6.03
N ARG A 199 12.17 -16.39 6.12
CA ARG A 199 11.27 -16.42 4.96
C ARG A 199 11.71 -15.43 3.88
N PHE A 200 11.96 -14.18 4.26
CA PHE A 200 12.45 -13.17 3.34
C PHE A 200 13.75 -13.60 2.63
N LEU A 201 14.73 -14.12 3.37
CA LEU A 201 15.99 -14.61 2.81
C LEU A 201 15.79 -15.81 1.86
N MET A 202 14.79 -16.65 2.10
CA MET A 202 14.44 -17.78 1.23
C MET A 202 13.70 -17.35 -0.04
N ASP A 203 12.93 -16.27 0.01
CA ASP A 203 12.22 -15.73 -1.15
C ASP A 203 13.18 -15.01 -2.13
N LEU A 204 14.28 -14.42 -1.63
CA LEU A 204 15.27 -13.73 -2.47
C LEU A 204 15.85 -14.59 -3.61
N PRO A 205 16.39 -15.80 -3.38
CA PRO A 205 16.90 -16.65 -4.46
C PRO A 205 15.79 -17.13 -5.40
N VAL A 206 14.55 -17.33 -4.93
CA VAL A 206 13.40 -17.67 -5.78
C VAL A 206 13.12 -16.53 -6.76
N VAL A 207 13.03 -15.31 -6.24
CA VAL A 207 12.75 -14.12 -7.04
C VAL A 207 13.89 -13.85 -8.02
N ALA A 208 15.14 -13.97 -7.58
CA ALA A 208 16.32 -13.83 -8.43
C ALA A 208 16.35 -14.89 -9.55
N GLY A 209 16.06 -16.14 -9.22
CA GLY A 209 16.01 -17.25 -10.19
C GLY A 209 14.91 -17.06 -11.23
N VAL A 210 13.69 -16.71 -10.80
CA VAL A 210 12.58 -16.40 -11.72
C VAL A 210 12.95 -15.23 -12.62
N CYS A 211 13.54 -14.17 -12.07
CA CYS A 211 13.94 -13.03 -12.89
C CYS A 211 15.06 -13.35 -13.87
N ALA A 212 16.03 -14.17 -13.49
CA ALA A 212 17.06 -14.67 -14.39
C ALA A 212 16.46 -15.50 -15.54
N ILE A 213 15.56 -16.45 -15.23
CA ILE A 213 14.93 -17.32 -16.23
C ILE A 213 14.03 -16.52 -17.18
N LEU A 214 13.22 -15.60 -16.66
CA LEU A 214 12.31 -14.77 -17.45
C LEU A 214 12.98 -13.57 -18.10
N ASN A 215 14.28 -13.36 -17.89
CA ASN A 215 15.01 -12.16 -18.31
C ASN A 215 14.33 -10.85 -17.84
N CYS A 216 13.86 -10.87 -16.60
CA CYS A 216 13.27 -9.72 -15.89
C CYS A 216 14.42 -8.84 -15.36
N PRO A 217 14.45 -7.54 -15.67
CA PRO A 217 15.46 -6.66 -15.10
C PRO A 217 15.15 -6.39 -13.62
N ILE A 218 16.12 -6.66 -12.73
CA ILE A 218 16.01 -6.33 -11.29
C ILE A 218 15.96 -4.80 -11.09
N ALA A 219 16.72 -4.07 -11.90
CA ALA A 219 16.62 -2.62 -12.02
C ALA A 219 15.40 -2.25 -12.87
N GLY A 220 14.39 -1.65 -12.25
CA GLY A 220 13.14 -1.24 -12.89
C GLY A 220 11.94 -2.04 -12.40
N PHE A 221 11.07 -2.42 -13.34
CA PHE A 221 9.85 -3.17 -13.02
C PHE A 221 10.19 -4.60 -12.57
N PRO A 222 9.59 -5.13 -11.49
CA PRO A 222 8.79 -4.46 -10.46
C PRO A 222 9.59 -4.08 -9.19
N LEU A 223 10.89 -4.38 -9.16
CA LEU A 223 11.72 -4.38 -7.95
C LEU A 223 12.34 -3.01 -7.65
N LEU A 224 13.38 -2.57 -8.35
CA LEU A 224 14.09 -1.34 -7.98
C LEU A 224 13.67 -0.14 -8.83
N GLY A 225 13.29 0.97 -8.21
CA GLY A 225 12.96 2.18 -8.97
C GLY A 225 12.98 3.45 -8.12
N PRO A 226 13.09 4.64 -8.74
CA PRO A 226 13.24 5.92 -8.03
C PRO A 226 12.03 6.29 -7.18
N ARG A 227 10.89 5.59 -7.35
CA ARG A 227 9.64 5.84 -6.63
C ARG A 227 9.38 4.86 -5.50
N MET A 228 10.26 3.88 -5.30
CA MET A 228 10.14 2.82 -4.29
C MET A 228 9.73 3.35 -2.93
N GLY A 229 10.55 4.22 -2.32
CA GLY A 229 10.25 4.79 -1.00
C GLY A 229 8.93 5.56 -0.95
N ARG A 230 8.60 6.34 -2.00
CA ARG A 230 7.33 7.07 -2.08
C ARG A 230 6.13 6.11 -2.14
N LEU A 231 6.21 5.05 -2.94
CA LEU A 231 5.14 4.06 -3.05
C LEU A 231 4.98 3.27 -1.77
N THR A 232 6.08 2.88 -1.10
CA THR A 232 6.05 2.26 0.22
C THR A 232 5.33 3.13 1.23
N VAL A 233 5.72 4.42 1.35
CA VAL A 233 5.11 5.33 2.33
C VAL A 233 3.62 5.57 2.04
N ILE A 234 3.25 5.74 0.77
CA ILE A 234 1.84 5.90 0.39
C ILE A 234 1.05 4.61 0.69
N GLY A 235 1.59 3.45 0.34
CA GLY A 235 0.99 2.16 0.65
C GLY A 235 0.78 2.00 2.15
N LEU A 236 1.84 2.22 2.95
CA LEU A 236 1.81 2.16 4.41
C LEU A 236 0.73 3.05 5.00
N ALA A 237 0.68 4.31 4.58
CA ALA A 237 -0.35 5.24 5.04
C ALA A 237 -1.77 4.77 4.68
N ILE A 238 -1.98 4.22 3.48
CA ILE A 238 -3.28 3.69 3.06
C ILE A 238 -3.65 2.47 3.90
N GLY A 239 -2.75 1.49 4.05
CA GLY A 239 -2.98 0.26 4.83
C GLY A 239 -3.36 0.59 6.28
N LEU A 240 -2.58 1.45 6.93
CA LEU A 240 -2.86 1.95 8.27
C LEU A 240 -4.25 2.61 8.36
N THR A 241 -4.56 3.48 7.40
CA THR A 241 -5.81 4.25 7.40
C THR A 241 -7.03 3.36 7.21
N VAL A 242 -7.01 2.46 6.23
CA VAL A 242 -8.20 1.65 5.92
C VAL A 242 -8.47 0.58 6.97
N MET A 243 -7.43 -0.03 7.56
CA MET A 243 -7.60 -1.00 8.65
C MET A 243 -8.07 -0.30 9.92
N THR A 244 -7.46 0.84 10.28
CA THR A 244 -7.96 1.68 11.38
C THR A 244 -9.43 2.05 11.16
N GLY A 245 -9.79 2.44 9.93
CA GLY A 245 -11.18 2.73 9.56
C GLY A 245 -12.12 1.53 9.73
N ALA A 246 -11.68 0.32 9.38
CA ALA A 246 -12.46 -0.90 9.59
C ALA A 246 -12.72 -1.16 11.08
N ILE A 247 -11.68 -1.06 11.91
CA ILE A 247 -11.79 -1.27 13.36
C ILE A 247 -12.71 -0.22 13.99
N LEU A 248 -12.55 1.05 13.63
CA LEU A 248 -13.43 2.12 14.10
C LEU A 248 -14.88 1.91 13.65
N ALA A 249 -15.11 1.34 12.46
CA ALA A 249 -16.45 1.00 12.00
C ALA A 249 -17.08 -0.14 12.82
N ILE A 250 -16.29 -1.15 13.23
CA ILE A 250 -16.73 -2.21 14.15
C ILE A 250 -17.08 -1.62 15.53
N MET A 251 -16.26 -0.70 16.04
CA MET A 251 -16.57 0.00 17.30
C MET A 251 -17.84 0.84 17.18
N ALA A 252 -18.07 1.49 16.03
CA ALA A 252 -19.25 2.30 15.79
C ALA A 252 -20.56 1.49 15.76
N THR A 253 -20.52 0.18 15.49
CA THR A 253 -21.70 -0.70 15.64
C THR A 253 -21.95 -1.12 17.08
N GLY A 254 -21.08 -0.76 18.03
CA GLY A 254 -21.12 -1.23 19.42
C GLY A 254 -20.69 -2.69 19.56
N SER A 255 -19.98 -3.23 18.58
CA SER A 255 -19.55 -4.64 18.52
C SER A 255 -18.07 -4.83 18.89
N ALA A 256 -17.42 -3.79 19.41
CA ALA A 256 -16.11 -3.89 20.00
C ALA A 256 -15.86 -2.73 20.96
N ASP A 257 -15.15 -3.03 22.04
CA ASP A 257 -14.54 -2.03 22.91
C ASP A 257 -13.03 -2.02 22.69
N VAL A 258 -12.39 -0.88 22.97
CA VAL A 258 -10.93 -0.73 22.91
C VAL A 258 -10.44 -0.13 24.21
N ALA A 259 -9.48 -0.79 24.85
CA ALA A 259 -8.78 -0.27 26.02
C ALA A 259 -7.33 0.06 25.66
N VAL A 260 -6.68 0.91 26.47
CA VAL A 260 -5.24 1.10 26.38
C VAL A 260 -4.59 -0.07 27.10
N SER A 261 -3.64 -0.73 26.45
CA SER A 261 -2.89 -1.83 27.04
C SER A 261 -2.13 -1.36 28.29
N ALA A 262 -1.79 -2.27 29.18
CA ALA A 262 -0.99 -1.96 30.38
C ALA A 262 0.50 -1.69 30.09
N GLN A 263 0.88 -1.45 28.83
CA GLN A 263 2.26 -1.23 28.42
C GLN A 263 2.82 0.10 28.94
N SER A 264 4.09 0.09 29.35
CA SER A 264 4.81 1.35 29.57
C SER A 264 5.07 2.05 28.23
N PRO A 265 5.21 3.39 28.19
CA PRO A 265 5.50 4.11 26.94
C PRO A 265 6.76 3.62 26.21
N LEU A 266 7.79 3.23 26.96
CA LEU A 266 9.02 2.67 26.39
C LEU A 266 8.78 1.30 25.75
N SER A 267 8.00 0.44 26.42
CA SER A 267 7.68 -0.89 25.90
C SER A 267 6.77 -0.81 24.67
N ALA A 268 5.79 0.10 24.69
CA ALA A 268 4.93 0.36 23.54
C ALA A 268 5.75 0.84 22.33
N LEU A 269 6.75 1.71 22.55
CA LEU A 269 7.65 2.16 21.48
C LEU A 269 8.53 1.02 20.96
N SER A 270 9.08 0.17 21.84
CA SER A 270 9.94 -0.94 21.44
C SER A 270 9.17 -2.01 20.66
N TYR A 271 8.02 -2.44 21.15
CA TYR A 271 7.17 -3.40 20.44
C TYR A 271 6.62 -2.80 19.15
N GLY A 272 6.05 -1.59 19.20
CA GLY A 272 5.50 -0.94 18.02
C GLY A 272 6.53 -0.76 16.90
N SER A 273 7.75 -0.33 17.22
CA SER A 273 8.81 -0.21 16.21
C SER A 273 9.35 -1.56 15.73
N GLY A 274 9.48 -2.54 16.63
CA GLY A 274 9.88 -3.90 16.29
C GLY A 274 8.91 -4.56 15.31
N TRP A 275 7.62 -4.57 15.65
CA TRP A 275 6.56 -5.10 14.77
C TRP A 275 6.54 -4.37 13.43
N LEU A 276 6.67 -3.03 13.40
CA LEU A 276 6.69 -2.30 12.13
C LEU A 276 7.83 -2.75 11.21
N VAL A 277 9.02 -3.00 11.76
CA VAL A 277 10.18 -3.46 10.99
C VAL A 277 9.98 -4.88 10.49
N PHE A 278 9.51 -5.79 11.35
CA PHE A 278 9.41 -7.20 10.98
C PHE A 278 8.16 -7.52 10.15
N ASP A 279 7.05 -6.81 10.34
CA ASP A 279 5.91 -6.80 9.40
C ASP A 279 6.35 -6.28 8.02
N PHE A 280 7.25 -5.30 7.98
CA PHE A 280 7.81 -4.83 6.71
C PHE A 280 8.67 -5.88 6.03
N VAL A 281 9.52 -6.59 6.78
CA VAL A 281 10.33 -7.70 6.25
C VAL A 281 9.43 -8.84 5.76
N GLY A 282 8.44 -9.26 6.57
CA GLY A 282 7.48 -10.30 6.22
C GLY A 282 6.65 -9.95 4.98
N ALA A 283 6.03 -8.77 4.98
CA ALA A 283 5.30 -8.25 3.83
C ALA A 283 6.18 -8.16 2.58
N THR A 284 7.46 -7.77 2.73
CA THR A 284 8.38 -7.74 1.58
C THR A 284 8.59 -9.15 1.02
N GLY A 285 8.85 -10.16 1.85
CA GLY A 285 8.99 -11.55 1.40
C GLY A 285 7.76 -12.05 0.64
N GLU A 286 6.59 -11.94 1.28
CA GLU A 286 5.32 -12.40 0.69
C GLU A 286 4.96 -11.68 -0.61
N GLU A 287 5.16 -10.35 -0.68
CA GLU A 287 4.89 -9.60 -1.90
C GLU A 287 5.91 -9.91 -3.00
N LEU A 288 7.18 -10.15 -2.66
CA LEU A 288 8.18 -10.58 -3.64
C LEU A 288 7.82 -11.96 -4.22
N PHE A 289 7.51 -12.94 -3.37
CA PHE A 289 7.07 -14.25 -3.83
C PHE A 289 5.79 -14.14 -4.67
N GLY A 290 4.76 -13.49 -4.14
CA GLY A 290 3.45 -13.47 -4.78
C GLY A 290 3.36 -12.60 -6.03
N ARG A 291 4.01 -11.43 -6.03
CA ARG A 291 3.80 -10.39 -7.06
C ARG A 291 4.99 -10.25 -7.99
N VAL A 292 6.10 -10.94 -7.70
CA VAL A 292 7.25 -11.02 -8.60
C VAL A 292 7.43 -12.45 -9.09
N ALA A 293 7.54 -13.47 -8.22
CA ALA A 293 7.70 -14.83 -8.69
C ALA A 293 6.41 -15.38 -9.33
N VAL A 294 5.33 -15.50 -8.55
CA VAL A 294 4.09 -16.13 -9.02
C VAL A 294 3.38 -15.30 -10.09
N LEU A 295 3.20 -14.00 -9.88
CA LEU A 295 2.46 -13.13 -10.80
C LEU A 295 3.12 -13.05 -12.19
N LEU A 296 4.44 -12.90 -12.26
CA LEU A 296 5.14 -12.76 -13.54
C LEU A 296 5.17 -14.07 -14.33
N VAL A 297 5.29 -15.20 -13.65
CA VAL A 297 5.19 -16.52 -14.29
C VAL A 297 3.77 -16.74 -14.78
N ALA A 298 2.75 -16.57 -13.92
CA ALA A 298 1.35 -16.76 -14.27
C ALA A 298 0.90 -15.91 -15.46
N GLU A 299 1.40 -14.67 -15.58
CA GLU A 299 1.10 -13.80 -16.73
C GLU A 299 1.48 -14.42 -18.07
N ARG A 300 2.52 -15.26 -18.13
CA ARG A 300 2.95 -15.95 -19.35
C ARG A 300 1.96 -17.00 -19.85
N PHE A 301 1.12 -17.53 -18.95
CA PHE A 301 0.17 -18.59 -19.26
C PHE A 301 -1.25 -18.05 -19.44
N VAL A 302 -1.67 -17.13 -18.57
CA VAL A 302 -3.08 -16.72 -18.46
C VAL A 302 -3.30 -15.21 -18.64
N GLY A 303 -2.25 -14.46 -19.01
CA GLY A 303 -2.28 -13.01 -19.17
C GLY A 303 -2.48 -12.27 -17.83
N ARG A 304 -2.49 -10.93 -17.87
CA ARG A 304 -2.52 -10.09 -16.65
C ARG A 304 -3.74 -10.31 -15.76
N GLY A 305 -4.92 -10.46 -16.38
CA GLY A 305 -6.17 -10.70 -15.65
C GLY A 305 -6.15 -12.05 -14.94
N GLY A 306 -5.81 -13.12 -15.65
CA GLY A 306 -5.68 -14.45 -15.06
C GLY A 306 -4.56 -14.53 -14.03
N ALA A 307 -3.45 -13.84 -14.24
CA ALA A 307 -2.32 -13.84 -13.31
C ALA A 307 -2.67 -13.16 -11.98
N ALA A 308 -3.45 -12.09 -12.01
CA ALA A 308 -3.97 -11.48 -10.78
C ALA A 308 -4.88 -12.44 -10.00
N ILE A 309 -5.72 -13.22 -10.70
CA ILE A 309 -6.56 -14.26 -10.09
C ILE A 309 -5.69 -15.37 -9.48
N VAL A 310 -4.70 -15.88 -10.21
CA VAL A 310 -3.76 -16.92 -9.72
C VAL A 310 -3.00 -16.43 -8.49
N SER A 311 -2.49 -15.20 -8.52
CA SER A 311 -1.79 -14.58 -7.40
C SER A 311 -2.72 -14.39 -6.18
N GLY A 312 -3.98 -14.00 -6.40
CA GLY A 312 -4.99 -13.91 -5.34
C GLY A 312 -5.34 -15.28 -4.73
N LEU A 313 -5.53 -16.30 -5.56
CA LEU A 313 -5.83 -17.67 -5.11
C LEU A 313 -4.67 -18.23 -4.29
N MET A 314 -3.44 -18.07 -4.79
CA MET A 314 -2.24 -18.45 -4.06
C MET A 314 -2.19 -17.74 -2.69
N PHE A 315 -2.40 -16.43 -2.66
CA PHE A 315 -2.37 -15.67 -1.41
C PHE A 315 -3.41 -16.19 -0.40
N SER A 316 -4.64 -16.48 -0.84
CA SER A 316 -5.65 -17.09 0.03
C SER A 316 -5.28 -18.52 0.46
N ALA A 317 -4.70 -19.34 -0.43
CA ALA A 317 -4.38 -20.73 -0.15
C ALA A 317 -3.26 -20.86 0.89
N LEU A 318 -2.24 -20.01 0.84
CA LEU A 318 -1.14 -19.99 1.81
C LEU A 318 -1.60 -19.68 3.25
N HIS A 319 -2.81 -19.16 3.41
CA HIS A 319 -3.39 -18.78 4.70
C HIS A 319 -4.42 -19.78 5.23
N LEU A 320 -4.66 -20.90 4.53
CA LEU A 320 -5.59 -21.94 4.98
C LEU A 320 -5.22 -22.54 6.34
N GLY A 321 -3.93 -22.58 6.66
CA GLY A 321 -3.41 -23.14 7.91
C GLY A 321 -3.49 -22.20 9.11
N ASN A 322 -3.95 -20.96 8.94
CA ASN A 322 -3.97 -19.97 10.00
C ASN A 322 -5.06 -20.28 11.06
N PRO A 323 -4.83 -19.96 12.34
CA PRO A 323 -5.82 -20.14 13.39
C PRO A 323 -7.11 -19.39 13.06
N GLY A 324 -8.24 -20.09 13.18
CA GLY A 324 -9.55 -19.50 12.96
C GLY A 324 -9.90 -19.18 11.50
N ALA A 325 -9.10 -19.65 10.52
CA ALA A 325 -9.36 -19.44 9.10
C ALA A 325 -10.82 -19.75 8.74
N SER A 326 -11.50 -18.79 8.11
CA SER A 326 -12.90 -18.90 7.70
C SER A 326 -13.06 -18.63 6.22
N TRP A 327 -14.10 -19.20 5.59
CA TRP A 327 -14.37 -19.00 4.16
C TRP A 327 -14.57 -17.53 3.77
N ILE A 328 -15.16 -16.72 4.66
CA ILE A 328 -15.34 -15.28 4.45
C ILE A 328 -13.98 -14.56 4.43
N TRP A 329 -13.12 -14.88 5.39
CA TRP A 329 -11.78 -14.28 5.47
C TRP A 329 -10.88 -14.71 4.29
N LEU A 330 -10.94 -15.99 3.89
CA LEU A 330 -10.23 -16.51 2.71
C LEU A 330 -10.72 -15.84 1.42
N ALA A 331 -12.04 -15.67 1.25
CA ALA A 331 -12.59 -14.92 0.12
C ALA A 331 -12.07 -13.47 0.10
N ARG A 332 -11.99 -12.82 1.26
CA ARG A 332 -11.40 -11.48 1.38
C ARG A 332 -9.91 -11.46 1.05
N LEU A 333 -9.14 -12.43 1.53
CA LEU A 333 -7.72 -12.62 1.19
C LEU A 333 -7.50 -12.77 -0.31
N PHE A 334 -8.36 -13.54 -0.98
CA PHE A 334 -8.34 -13.68 -2.44
C PHE A 334 -8.46 -12.31 -3.13
N PHE A 335 -9.49 -11.53 -2.79
CA PHE A 335 -9.68 -10.20 -3.39
C PHE A 335 -8.56 -9.23 -3.03
N GLN A 336 -8.04 -9.30 -1.80
CA GLN A 336 -6.88 -8.53 -1.39
C GLN A 336 -5.65 -8.87 -2.22
N GLY A 337 -5.42 -10.16 -2.49
CA GLY A 337 -4.30 -10.60 -3.30
C GLY A 337 -4.42 -10.14 -4.75
N VAL A 338 -5.63 -10.09 -5.31
CA VAL A 338 -5.93 -9.48 -6.60
C VAL A 338 -5.63 -7.98 -6.59
N LEU A 339 -6.01 -7.24 -5.54
CA LEU A 339 -5.70 -5.82 -5.38
C LEU A 339 -4.18 -5.57 -5.35
N LEU A 340 -3.43 -6.37 -4.60
CA LEU A 340 -1.97 -6.26 -4.50
C LEU A 340 -1.30 -6.56 -5.85
N ALA A 341 -1.76 -7.56 -6.60
CA ALA A 341 -1.30 -7.82 -7.97
C ALA A 341 -1.63 -6.66 -8.92
N TYR A 342 -2.84 -6.11 -8.82
CA TYR A 342 -3.26 -4.94 -9.60
C TYR A 342 -2.39 -3.72 -9.30
N ALA A 343 -2.00 -3.49 -8.04
CA ALA A 343 -1.13 -2.39 -7.66
C ALA A 343 0.24 -2.47 -8.34
N VAL A 344 0.84 -3.66 -8.45
CA VAL A 344 2.10 -3.87 -9.19
C VAL A 344 1.93 -3.52 -10.65
N TYR A 345 0.86 -4.01 -11.27
CA TYR A 345 0.55 -3.72 -12.67
C TYR A 345 0.29 -2.25 -12.97
N ARG A 346 -0.35 -1.54 -12.03
CA ARG A 346 -0.68 -0.13 -12.15
C ARG A 346 0.53 0.78 -11.93
N THR A 347 1.28 0.54 -10.87
CA THR A 347 2.39 1.41 -10.46
C THR A 347 3.69 1.07 -11.17
N GLY A 348 3.79 -0.15 -11.70
CA GLY A 348 5.02 -0.72 -12.21
C GLY A 348 6.01 -1.11 -11.10
N SER A 349 5.53 -1.33 -9.88
CA SER A 349 6.38 -1.55 -8.71
C SER A 349 5.68 -2.34 -7.61
N VAL A 350 6.41 -3.22 -6.93
CA VAL A 350 5.89 -4.02 -5.79
C VAL A 350 5.69 -3.19 -4.52
N TRP A 351 6.39 -2.06 -4.40
CA TRP A 351 6.54 -1.35 -3.12
C TRP A 351 5.28 -0.68 -2.57
N TRP A 352 4.29 -0.37 -3.42
CA TRP A 352 2.99 0.04 -2.92
C TRP A 352 2.32 -1.11 -2.15
N SER A 353 2.38 -2.32 -2.70
CA SER A 353 1.82 -3.53 -2.08
C SER A 353 2.53 -3.86 -0.78
N VAL A 354 3.87 -3.78 -0.76
CA VAL A 354 4.67 -3.96 0.47
C VAL A 354 4.22 -3.00 1.55
N GLY A 355 4.21 -1.70 1.26
CA GLY A 355 3.80 -0.69 2.23
C GLY A 355 2.37 -0.91 2.72
N TYR A 356 1.43 -1.13 1.81
CA TYR A 356 0.02 -1.38 2.15
C TYR A 356 -0.13 -2.58 3.08
N HIS A 357 0.53 -3.70 2.75
CA HIS A 357 0.48 -4.92 3.53
C HIS A 357 1.05 -4.70 4.94
N THR A 358 2.23 -4.06 5.06
CA THR A 358 2.79 -3.67 6.36
C THR A 358 1.83 -2.81 7.17
N GLY A 359 1.22 -1.79 6.55
CA GLY A 359 0.32 -0.88 7.26
C GLY A 359 -0.98 -1.55 7.70
N TRP A 360 -1.48 -2.50 6.90
CA TRP A 360 -2.65 -3.30 7.24
C TRP A 360 -2.39 -4.17 8.47
N ASN A 361 -1.29 -4.94 8.46
CA ASN A 361 -0.94 -5.84 9.56
C ASN A 361 -0.63 -5.05 10.84
N TRP A 362 0.21 -4.02 10.74
CA TRP A 362 0.62 -3.22 11.87
C TRP A 362 -0.55 -2.49 12.55
N ALA A 363 -1.52 -2.02 11.75
CA ALA A 363 -2.74 -1.45 12.32
C ALA A 363 -3.57 -2.51 13.05
N SER A 364 -3.74 -3.70 12.49
CA SER A 364 -4.62 -4.72 13.09
C SER A 364 -4.09 -5.23 14.43
N ALA A 365 -2.90 -5.81 14.46
CA ALA A 365 -2.41 -6.53 15.63
C ALA A 365 -1.52 -5.66 16.53
N PRO A 366 -0.39 -5.08 16.09
CA PRO A 366 0.47 -4.26 16.96
C PRO A 366 -0.20 -2.99 17.51
N LEU A 367 -0.97 -2.27 16.68
CA LEU A 367 -1.61 -1.03 17.11
C LEU A 367 -2.88 -1.29 17.94
N PHE A 368 -3.83 -2.05 17.38
CA PHE A 368 -5.14 -2.23 17.99
C PHE A 368 -5.22 -3.43 18.95
N GLY A 369 -4.23 -4.34 18.96
CA GLY A 369 -4.29 -5.58 19.73
C GLY A 369 -5.42 -6.50 19.28
N ALA A 370 -5.85 -6.36 18.03
CA ALA A 370 -6.82 -7.26 17.44
C ALA A 370 -6.09 -8.49 16.90
N ALA A 371 -6.80 -9.62 16.77
CA ALA A 371 -6.20 -10.76 16.08
C ALA A 371 -5.82 -10.36 14.64
N GLY A 372 -4.56 -10.55 14.28
CA GLY A 372 -4.00 -10.38 12.94
C GLY A 372 -3.85 -11.77 12.33
N SER A 373 -4.67 -12.08 11.33
CA SER A 373 -4.65 -13.40 10.66
C SER A 373 -4.72 -14.60 11.62
N GLY A 374 -5.40 -14.44 12.77
CA GLY A 374 -5.60 -15.50 13.78
C GLY A 374 -4.67 -15.44 14.99
N TYR A 375 -3.72 -14.50 15.03
CA TYR A 375 -2.72 -14.38 16.10
C TYR A 375 -2.81 -13.04 16.81
N LEU A 376 -2.45 -13.01 18.11
CA LEU A 376 -2.37 -11.78 18.90
C LEU A 376 -0.92 -11.38 19.12
N ASP A 377 -0.53 -10.18 18.72
CA ASP A 377 0.88 -9.78 18.81
C ASP A 377 1.27 -9.35 20.23
N GLN A 378 2.36 -9.89 20.75
CA GLN A 378 2.91 -9.48 22.04
C GLN A 378 3.17 -7.97 22.07
N GLY A 379 2.73 -7.32 23.15
CA GLY A 379 3.06 -5.91 23.39
C GLY A 379 2.28 -4.92 22.53
N HIS A 380 1.10 -5.31 22.05
CA HIS A 380 0.16 -4.42 21.37
C HIS A 380 -0.17 -3.16 22.19
N LEU A 381 -0.38 -2.04 21.51
CA LEU A 381 -0.61 -0.74 22.16
C LEU A 381 -2.00 -0.63 22.80
N LEU A 382 -3.01 -1.17 22.13
CA LEU A 382 -4.40 -1.17 22.57
C LEU A 382 -4.89 -2.62 22.71
N ASP A 383 -6.00 -2.81 23.39
CA ASP A 383 -6.65 -4.11 23.57
C ASP A 383 -8.01 -4.05 22.87
N PHE A 384 -8.10 -4.64 21.67
CA PHE A 384 -9.36 -4.76 20.93
C PHE A 384 -10.18 -5.93 21.46
N MET A 385 -11.36 -5.62 22.00
CA MET A 385 -12.26 -6.59 22.64
C MET A 385 -13.53 -6.75 21.79
N PRO A 386 -13.53 -7.66 20.81
CA PRO A 386 -14.70 -7.86 19.95
C PRO A 386 -15.86 -8.49 20.71
N THR A 387 -17.07 -8.03 20.45
CA THR A 387 -18.32 -8.59 20.98
C THR A 387 -19.36 -8.74 19.88
N GLY A 388 -20.10 -9.86 19.90
CA GLY A 388 -21.14 -10.12 18.90
C GLY A 388 -20.67 -10.94 17.70
N SER A 389 -21.31 -10.74 16.54
CA SER A 389 -21.20 -11.67 15.41
C SER A 389 -19.83 -11.63 14.71
N SER A 390 -19.35 -12.80 14.27
CA SER A 390 -18.12 -12.93 13.49
C SER A 390 -18.18 -12.22 12.13
N LEU A 391 -19.36 -11.97 11.57
CA LEU A 391 -19.48 -11.18 10.33
C LEU A 391 -19.07 -9.71 10.53
N ILE A 392 -19.32 -9.19 11.73
CA ILE A 392 -19.01 -7.80 12.10
C ILE A 392 -17.61 -7.70 12.67
N THR A 393 -17.21 -8.59 13.57
CA THR A 393 -15.91 -8.51 14.26
C THR A 393 -14.79 -9.23 13.50
N GLY A 394 -15.16 -10.12 12.58
CA GLY A 394 -14.28 -11.05 11.88
C GLY A 394 -13.92 -12.31 12.69
N GLY A 395 -14.45 -12.47 13.90
CA GLY A 395 -14.29 -13.70 14.69
C GLY A 395 -12.85 -13.97 15.10
N ALA A 396 -12.41 -15.22 15.02
CA ALA A 396 -11.08 -15.65 15.47
C ALA A 396 -9.91 -15.03 14.69
N VAL A 397 -10.12 -14.67 13.42
CA VAL A 397 -9.10 -13.99 12.60
C VAL A 397 -9.07 -12.47 12.82
N GLY A 398 -9.95 -11.95 13.69
CA GLY A 398 -10.04 -10.52 14.00
C GLY A 398 -10.62 -9.68 12.87
N PRO A 399 -10.45 -8.35 12.90
CA PRO A 399 -11.09 -7.38 12.01
C PRO A 399 -10.92 -7.68 10.52
N GLU A 400 -9.87 -8.39 10.14
CA GLU A 400 -9.64 -8.86 8.77
C GLU A 400 -10.75 -9.76 8.21
N GLY A 401 -11.43 -10.52 9.07
CA GLY A 401 -12.55 -11.39 8.68
C GLY A 401 -13.89 -10.66 8.56
N SER A 402 -13.94 -9.37 8.93
CA SER A 402 -15.19 -8.61 8.98
C SER A 402 -15.66 -8.15 7.61
N ILE A 403 -16.96 -7.85 7.50
CA ILE A 403 -17.50 -7.13 6.34
C ILE A 403 -16.83 -5.77 6.12
N PHE A 404 -16.38 -5.12 7.20
CA PHE A 404 -15.68 -3.84 7.12
C PHE A 404 -14.29 -3.98 6.49
N ALA A 405 -13.64 -5.15 6.56
CA ALA A 405 -12.40 -5.40 5.84
C ALA A 405 -12.60 -5.45 4.32
N PHE A 406 -13.75 -5.92 3.82
CA PHE A 406 -14.09 -5.81 2.39
C PHE A 406 -14.26 -4.35 1.97
N VAL A 407 -14.95 -3.55 2.79
CA VAL A 407 -15.12 -2.11 2.54
C VAL A 407 -13.75 -1.40 2.57
N ALA A 408 -12.91 -1.70 3.54
CA ALA A 408 -11.54 -1.17 3.64
C ALA A 408 -10.70 -1.51 2.40
N MET A 409 -10.80 -2.74 1.89
CA MET A 409 -10.12 -3.16 0.65
C MET A 409 -10.64 -2.39 -0.58
N LEU A 410 -11.95 -2.15 -0.70
CA LEU A 410 -12.51 -1.32 -1.77
C LEU A 410 -12.06 0.14 -1.65
N CYS A 411 -12.01 0.69 -0.44
CA CYS A 411 -11.44 2.02 -0.18
C CYS A 411 -9.96 2.08 -0.57
N ALA A 412 -9.18 1.05 -0.24
CA ALA A 412 -7.77 0.94 -0.61
C ALA A 412 -7.59 0.90 -2.13
N PHE A 413 -8.44 0.18 -2.86
CA PHE A 413 -8.46 0.19 -4.32
C PHE A 413 -8.70 1.61 -4.86
N MET A 414 -9.69 2.34 -4.33
CA MET A 414 -9.97 3.72 -4.76
C MET A 414 -8.80 4.67 -4.43
N LEU A 415 -8.19 4.53 -3.24
CA LEU A 415 -7.04 5.32 -2.83
C LEU A 415 -5.81 5.01 -3.68
N LEU A 416 -5.56 3.74 -4.01
CA LEU A 416 -4.54 3.34 -4.98
C LEU A 416 -4.79 4.05 -6.32
N VAL A 417 -6.00 3.98 -6.86
CA VAL A 417 -6.35 4.55 -8.17
C VAL A 417 -6.08 6.06 -8.20
N THR A 418 -6.52 6.78 -7.18
CA THR A 418 -6.42 8.24 -7.07
C THR A 418 -4.99 8.71 -6.79
N THR A 419 -4.28 8.09 -5.84
CA THR A 419 -2.90 8.46 -5.49
C THR A 419 -1.88 8.10 -6.58
N THR A 420 -2.25 7.21 -7.49
CA THR A 420 -1.39 6.76 -8.61
C THR A 420 -1.96 7.14 -9.99
N SER A 421 -2.91 8.07 -10.08
CA SER A 421 -3.55 8.45 -11.36
C SER A 421 -2.59 8.99 -12.43
N GLY A 422 -1.40 9.47 -12.05
CA GLY A 422 -0.33 9.84 -12.98
C GLY A 422 0.53 8.66 -13.49
N HIS A 423 0.34 7.47 -12.93
CA HIS A 423 1.03 6.24 -13.29
C HIS A 423 0.10 5.40 -14.17
N ARG A 424 0.21 5.55 -15.49
CA ARG A 424 -0.45 4.61 -16.42
C ARG A 424 0.19 3.24 -16.26
N LEU A 425 -0.62 2.18 -16.38
CA LEU A 425 -0.20 0.77 -16.40
C LEU A 425 1.15 0.68 -17.14
N ALA A 426 2.18 0.18 -16.45
CA ALA A 426 3.53 0.11 -17.01
C ALA A 426 3.45 -0.51 -18.42
N ALA A 427 3.83 0.27 -19.43
CA ALA A 427 3.98 -0.23 -20.78
C ALA A 427 5.12 -1.27 -20.74
N ARG A 428 4.86 -2.44 -21.35
CA ARG A 428 5.75 -3.61 -21.34
C ARG A 428 7.22 -3.25 -21.56
N PRO A 429 8.16 -3.79 -20.76
CA PRO A 429 9.51 -4.01 -21.19
C PRO A 429 9.75 -5.51 -21.37
N VAL A 430 9.02 -6.19 -22.26
CA VAL A 430 9.48 -7.49 -22.77
C VAL A 430 9.00 -7.61 -24.21
N GLN A 431 9.82 -7.10 -25.13
CA GLN A 431 9.95 -7.76 -26.42
C GLN A 431 10.64 -9.10 -26.11
N GLU A 432 9.92 -10.21 -26.24
CA GLU A 432 10.58 -11.48 -26.50
C GLU A 432 11.24 -11.30 -27.87
N ILE A 433 12.57 -11.09 -27.88
CA ILE A 433 13.36 -11.30 -29.08
C ILE A 433 13.20 -12.78 -29.39
N SER A 434 12.51 -13.04 -30.50
CA SER A 434 12.28 -14.33 -31.12
C SER A 434 13.58 -15.07 -31.41
#